data_AF-A0A2E0PYL0-F1
#
_entry.id   AF-A0A2E0PYL0-F1
#
_cell.length_a   1.000
_cell.length_b   1.000
_cell.length_c   1.000
_cell.angle_alpha   90.00
_cell.angle_beta   90.00
_cell.angle_gamma   90.00
#
_symmetry.space_group_name_H-M   'P 1'
#
loop_
_entity.id
_entity.type
_entity.pdbx_description
1 polymer ?
#
loop_
_entity_poly.entity_id
_entity_poly.type
_entity_poly.pdbx_seq_one_letter_code
_entity_poly.pdbx_strand_id
1 'polypeptide(L)'
;MLFAELNEDNFLLFAIKHYENPQAVTRDDFEKDLSRFRYIKRLLKRYKSTGELKVHLLINHFIILYNIFGEATTPMLFYKIDKNLWECIKTFVVFLDKLPEYPRSYIHEIEIDQKCLDSLNGISNG
;
A
#
# COMPACT_ATOMS: atom_id res chain seq x y z
N MET A 1 -4.93 -16.91 -0.56
CA MET A 1 -5.68 -15.65 -0.54
C MET A 1 -6.84 -15.70 -1.53
N LEU A 2 -8.07 -15.81 -1.03
CA LEU A 2 -9.28 -15.51 -1.81
C LEU A 2 -9.48 -14.00 -1.71
N PHE A 3 -9.18 -13.27 -2.78
CA PHE A 3 -9.50 -11.85 -2.85
C PHE A 3 -11.02 -11.73 -3.06
N ALA A 4 -11.79 -11.59 -1.98
CA ALA A 4 -13.13 -11.01 -2.12
C ALA A 4 -12.91 -9.56 -2.57
N GLU A 5 -13.45 -9.19 -3.73
CA GLU A 5 -13.28 -7.85 -4.29
C GLU A 5 -13.83 -6.82 -3.30
N LEU A 6 -12.96 -5.93 -2.81
CA LEU A 6 -13.37 -4.88 -1.88
C LEU A 6 -14.27 -3.89 -2.62
N ASN A 7 -15.32 -3.43 -1.94
CA ASN A 7 -16.26 -2.43 -2.43
C ASN A 7 -16.62 -1.44 -1.31
N GLU A 8 -17.45 -0.44 -1.62
CA GLU A 8 -17.79 0.61 -0.65
C GLU A 8 -18.49 0.06 0.59
N ASP A 9 -19.32 -0.97 0.42
CA ASP A 9 -20.13 -1.58 1.48
C ASP A 9 -19.28 -2.44 2.43
N ASN A 10 -18.27 -3.14 1.91
CA ASN A 10 -17.47 -4.11 2.68
C ASN A 10 -16.12 -3.56 3.17
N PHE A 11 -15.60 -2.48 2.58
CA PHE A 11 -14.25 -1.99 2.86
C PHE A 11 -14.06 -1.63 4.33
N LEU A 12 -15.00 -0.89 4.91
CA LEU A 12 -14.86 -0.40 6.28
C LEU A 12 -14.88 -1.57 7.28
N LEU A 13 -15.81 -2.52 7.09
CA LEU A 13 -15.90 -3.71 7.93
C LEU A 13 -14.65 -4.59 7.80
N PHE A 14 -14.14 -4.74 6.57
CA PHE A 14 -12.88 -5.43 6.31
C PHE A 14 -11.70 -4.76 7.02
N ALA A 15 -11.57 -3.43 6.90
CA ALA A 15 -10.53 -2.67 7.57
C ALA A 15 -10.59 -2.82 9.10
N ILE A 16 -11.78 -2.71 9.69
CA ILE A 16 -11.98 -2.88 11.15
C ILE A 16 -11.58 -4.30 11.59
N LYS A 17 -12.00 -5.32 10.85
CA LYS A 17 -11.71 -6.72 11.18
C LYS A 17 -10.21 -7.03 11.22
N HIS A 18 -9.43 -6.36 10.37
CA HIS A 18 -7.99 -6.56 10.25
C HIS A 18 -7.17 -5.50 10.99
N TYR A 19 -7.79 -4.59 11.73
CA TYR A 19 -7.09 -3.52 12.43
C TYR A 19 -6.51 -3.99 13.76
N GLU A 20 -5.19 -4.05 13.85
CA GLU A 20 -4.42 -4.38 15.03
C GLU A 20 -3.42 -3.27 15.33
N ASN A 21 -3.83 -2.26 16.09
CA ASN A 21 -2.94 -1.21 16.56
C ASN A 21 -3.01 -1.08 18.10
N PRO A 22 -2.03 -1.62 18.85
CA PRO A 22 -2.00 -1.53 20.31
C PRO A 22 -1.97 -0.10 20.87
N GLN A 23 -1.56 0.88 20.05
CA GLN A 23 -1.46 2.28 20.44
C GLN A 23 -2.74 3.07 20.13
N ALA A 24 -3.66 2.51 19.34
CA ALA A 24 -4.91 3.15 18.99
C ALA A 24 -6.03 2.70 19.92
N VAL A 25 -6.63 3.66 20.62
CA VAL A 25 -7.70 3.39 21.59
C VAL A 25 -9.04 3.99 21.17
N THR A 26 -9.04 4.82 20.12
CA THR A 26 -10.24 5.52 19.66
C THR A 26 -10.53 5.29 18.18
N ARG A 27 -11.79 5.59 17.79
CA ARG A 27 -12.20 5.64 16.38
C ARG A 27 -11.39 6.65 15.58
N ASP A 28 -11.06 7.80 16.17
CA ASP A 28 -10.30 8.85 15.50
C ASP A 28 -8.89 8.38 15.12
N ASP A 29 -8.28 7.52 15.95
CA ASP A 29 -6.96 6.95 15.66
C ASP A 29 -7.03 5.97 14.47
N PHE A 30 -8.09 5.15 14.41
CA PHE A 30 -8.37 4.32 13.25
C PHE A 30 -8.57 5.15 11.97
N GLU A 31 -9.34 6.23 12.04
CA GLU A 31 -9.55 7.12 10.88
C GLU A 31 -8.26 7.83 10.43
N LYS A 32 -7.40 8.24 11.38
CA LYS A 32 -6.06 8.77 11.09
C LYS A 32 -5.19 7.73 10.38
N ASP A 33 -5.22 6.48 10.80
CA ASP A 33 -4.46 5.42 10.14
C ASP A 33 -4.99 5.12 8.73
N LEU A 34 -6.30 5.11 8.53
CA LEU A 34 -6.91 5.03 7.20
C LEU A 34 -6.55 6.22 6.31
N SER A 35 -6.30 7.40 6.88
CA SER A 35 -5.89 8.57 6.10
C SER A 35 -4.54 8.38 5.39
N ARG A 36 -3.70 7.43 5.84
CA ARG A 36 -2.40 7.12 5.24
C ARG A 36 -2.53 6.63 3.80
N PHE A 37 -3.59 5.90 3.44
CA PHE A 37 -3.87 5.51 2.05
C PHE A 37 -4.02 6.74 1.14
N ARG A 38 -4.71 7.78 1.62
CA ARG A 38 -4.86 9.05 0.89
C ARG A 38 -3.52 9.77 0.74
N TYR A 39 -2.67 9.71 1.76
CA TYR A 39 -1.34 10.30 1.74
C TYR A 39 -0.43 9.61 0.72
N ILE A 40 -0.38 8.28 0.72
CA ILE A 40 0.34 7.48 -0.28
C ILE A 40 -0.12 7.85 -1.69
N LYS A 41 -1.45 7.85 -1.92
CA LYS A 41 -2.04 8.27 -3.20
C LYS A 41 -1.53 9.64 -3.65
N ARG A 42 -1.48 10.63 -2.75
CA ARG A 42 -0.97 11.97 -3.06
C ARG A 42 0.52 11.98 -3.43
N LEU A 43 1.34 11.25 -2.68
CA LEU A 43 2.77 11.15 -2.98
C LEU A 43 3.04 10.47 -4.32
N LEU A 44 2.33 9.39 -4.62
CA LEU A 44 2.45 8.68 -5.90
C LEU A 44 1.95 9.54 -7.08
N LYS A 45 0.88 10.33 -6.89
CA LYS A 45 0.46 11.31 -7.92
C LYS A 45 1.53 12.35 -8.18
N ARG A 46 2.13 12.90 -7.12
CA ARG A 46 3.26 13.85 -7.26
C ARG A 46 4.42 13.21 -8.01
N TYR A 47 4.77 11.97 -7.67
CA TYR A 47 5.81 11.21 -8.38
C TYR A 47 5.51 11.08 -9.87
N LYS A 48 4.31 10.64 -10.26
CA LYS A 48 3.95 10.55 -11.69
C LYS A 48 3.98 11.92 -12.40
N SER A 49 3.71 13.03 -11.69
CA SER A 49 3.77 14.37 -12.28
C SER A 49 5.16 15.00 -12.36
N THR A 50 6.03 14.76 -11.37
CA THR A 50 7.33 15.46 -11.25
C THR A 50 8.52 14.56 -11.47
N GLY A 51 8.35 13.23 -11.47
CA GLY A 51 9.42 12.24 -11.49
C GLY A 51 10.15 12.07 -10.15
N GLU A 52 9.84 12.87 -9.13
CA GLU A 52 10.52 12.83 -7.83
C GLU A 52 9.80 11.90 -6.85
N LEU A 53 10.47 10.82 -6.46
CA LEU A 53 9.94 9.86 -5.50
C LEU A 53 10.41 10.19 -4.08
N LYS A 54 9.46 10.39 -3.16
CA LYS A 54 9.74 10.57 -1.72
C LYS A 54 9.83 9.21 -1.04
N VAL A 55 10.91 8.47 -1.31
CA VAL A 55 11.03 7.04 -0.96
C VAL A 55 10.88 6.78 0.54
N HIS A 56 11.68 7.41 1.41
CA HIS A 56 11.61 7.18 2.86
C HIS A 56 10.21 7.44 3.45
N LEU A 57 9.55 8.51 3.00
CA LEU A 57 8.19 8.83 3.42
C LEU A 57 7.21 7.73 2.98
N LEU A 58 7.26 7.31 1.71
CA LEU A 58 6.42 6.23 1.20
C LEU A 58 6.66 4.93 1.97
N ILE A 59 7.91 4.47 2.07
CA ILE A 59 8.27 3.25 2.81
C ILE A 59 7.71 3.30 4.22
N ASN A 60 7.89 4.41 4.94
CA ASN A 60 7.35 4.56 6.29
C ASN A 60 5.82 4.41 6.32
N HIS A 61 5.10 5.01 5.37
CA HIS A 61 3.64 4.84 5.28
C HIS A 61 3.24 3.39 4.99
N PHE A 62 3.93 2.70 4.08
CA PHE A 62 3.67 1.29 3.79
C PHE A 62 3.93 0.42 5.02
N ILE A 63 5.08 0.57 5.69
CA ILE A 63 5.45 -0.20 6.88
C ILE A 63 4.38 -0.03 7.97
N ILE A 64 3.98 1.22 8.25
CA ILE A 64 2.95 1.47 9.27
C ILE A 64 1.64 0.77 8.89
N LEU A 65 1.21 0.84 7.63
CA LEU A 65 0.00 0.14 7.18
C LEU A 65 0.11 -1.38 7.35
N TYR A 66 1.24 -1.99 6.96
CA TYR A 66 1.45 -3.43 7.15
C TYR A 66 1.53 -3.84 8.61
N ASN A 67 2.04 -2.98 9.49
CA ASN A 67 2.10 -3.28 10.91
C ASN A 67 0.72 -3.26 11.56
N ILE A 68 -0.20 -2.40 11.09
CA ILE A 68 -1.53 -2.25 11.70
C ILE A 68 -2.63 -3.06 11.01
N PHE A 69 -2.52 -3.32 9.70
CA PHE A 69 -3.52 -4.09 8.94
C PHE A 69 -3.00 -5.45 8.47
N GLY A 70 -1.71 -5.76 8.69
CA GLY A 70 -1.10 -7.00 8.23
C GLY A 70 -1.21 -7.16 6.71
N GLU A 71 -1.47 -8.40 6.29
CA GLU A 71 -1.66 -8.79 4.89
C GLU A 71 -2.87 -8.11 4.23
N ALA A 72 -3.84 -7.62 5.02
CA ALA A 72 -5.00 -6.90 4.50
C ALA A 72 -4.63 -5.55 3.87
N THR A 73 -3.44 -5.01 4.17
CA THR A 73 -2.90 -3.80 3.54
C THR A 73 -2.86 -3.89 2.02
N THR A 74 -2.38 -5.02 1.47
CA THR A 74 -2.22 -5.21 0.02
C THR A 74 -3.55 -5.01 -0.72
N PRO A 75 -4.62 -5.79 -0.46
CA PRO A 75 -5.91 -5.58 -1.13
C PRO A 75 -6.48 -4.17 -0.87
N MET A 76 -6.32 -3.62 0.34
CA MET A 76 -6.79 -2.27 0.65
C MET A 76 -6.09 -1.18 -0.19
N LEU A 77 -4.78 -1.32 -0.47
CA LEU A 77 -4.04 -0.40 -1.33
C LEU A 77 -4.59 -0.42 -2.76
N PHE A 78 -4.75 -1.62 -3.34
CA PHE A 78 -5.24 -1.76 -4.71
C PHE A 78 -6.72 -1.36 -4.85
N TYR A 79 -7.51 -1.44 -3.78
CA TYR A 79 -8.87 -0.91 -3.76
C TYR A 79 -8.92 0.62 -3.64
N LYS A 80 -8.14 1.22 -2.73
CA LYS A 80 -8.21 2.67 -2.43
C LYS A 80 -7.47 3.56 -3.42
N ILE A 81 -6.51 3.01 -4.15
CA ILE A 81 -5.66 3.79 -5.03
C ILE A 81 -5.99 3.50 -6.50
N ASP A 82 -5.99 4.58 -7.30
CA ASP A 82 -6.36 4.57 -8.71
C ASP A 82 -5.43 3.64 -9.53
N LYS A 83 -5.99 2.96 -10.55
CA LYS A 83 -5.27 1.98 -11.39
C LYS A 83 -3.98 2.50 -12.03
N ASN A 84 -3.93 3.78 -12.38
CA ASN A 84 -2.75 4.42 -12.98
C ASN A 84 -1.54 4.52 -12.03
N LEU A 85 -1.70 4.21 -10.74
CA LEU A 85 -0.63 4.18 -9.75
C LEU A 85 -0.30 2.75 -9.29
N TRP A 86 -1.00 1.74 -9.82
CA TRP A 86 -0.85 0.35 -9.39
C TRP A 86 0.54 -0.21 -9.65
N GLU A 87 1.18 0.16 -10.76
CA GLU A 87 2.57 -0.24 -11.05
C GLU A 87 3.50 0.18 -9.91
N CYS A 88 3.41 1.45 -9.48
CA CYS A 88 4.24 1.95 -8.38
C CYS A 88 3.91 1.22 -7.08
N ILE A 89 2.63 1.01 -6.75
CA ILE A 89 2.23 0.28 -5.54
C ILE A 89 2.80 -1.13 -5.57
N LYS A 90 2.63 -1.85 -6.69
CA LYS A 90 3.19 -3.19 -6.86
C LYS A 90 4.69 -3.19 -6.60
N THR A 91 5.43 -2.22 -7.15
CA THR A 91 6.87 -2.09 -6.88
C THR A 91 7.17 -2.02 -5.38
N PHE A 92 6.44 -1.19 -4.61
CA PHE A 92 6.61 -1.11 -3.15
C PHE A 92 6.24 -2.41 -2.43
N VAL A 93 5.14 -3.06 -2.82
CA VAL A 93 4.68 -4.32 -2.21
C VAL A 93 5.71 -5.43 -2.43
N VAL A 94 6.25 -5.54 -3.65
CA VAL A 94 7.31 -6.52 -3.99
C VAL A 94 8.61 -6.18 -3.26
N PHE A 95 9.02 -4.91 -3.24
CA PHE A 95 10.23 -4.46 -2.55
C PHE A 95 10.19 -4.76 -1.04
N LEU A 96 9.02 -4.70 -0.41
CA LEU A 96 8.82 -5.01 1.01
C LEU A 96 8.58 -6.50 1.30
N ASP A 97 8.69 -7.37 0.30
CA ASP A 97 8.38 -8.80 0.39
C ASP A 97 6.97 -9.08 0.94
N LYS A 98 5.98 -8.33 0.45
CA LYS A 98 4.56 -8.42 0.85
C LYS A 98 3.64 -8.96 -0.22
N LEU A 99 4.19 -9.46 -1.33
CA LEU A 99 3.43 -10.17 -2.37
C LEU A 99 3.84 -11.65 -2.37
N PRO A 100 3.05 -12.55 -1.76
CA PRO A 100 3.37 -13.97 -1.79
C PRO A 100 3.26 -14.52 -3.23
N GLU A 101 4.13 -15.45 -3.60
CA GLU A 101 4.13 -16.06 -4.94
C GLU A 101 2.83 -16.81 -5.25
N TYR A 102 2.18 -17.36 -4.20
CA TYR A 102 0.94 -18.12 -4.30
C TYR A 102 -0.06 -17.78 -3.18
N PRO A 103 -1.38 -17.83 -3.47
CA PRO A 103 -1.95 -18.03 -4.80
C PRO A 103 -1.82 -16.77 -5.65
N ARG A 104 -1.66 -16.97 -6.96
CA ARG A 104 -1.59 -15.87 -7.91
C ARG A 104 -2.91 -15.10 -7.97
N SER A 105 -2.80 -13.81 -8.23
CA SER A 105 -3.91 -12.87 -8.37
C SER A 105 -3.59 -11.86 -9.47
N TYR A 106 -4.56 -11.03 -9.87
CA TYR A 106 -4.37 -9.98 -10.87
C TYR A 106 -3.20 -9.03 -10.54
N ILE A 107 -2.83 -8.88 -9.26
CA ILE A 107 -1.68 -8.07 -8.83
C ILE A 107 -0.37 -8.60 -9.44
N HIS A 108 -0.28 -9.91 -9.67
CA HIS A 108 0.90 -10.54 -10.27
C HIS A 108 1.07 -10.16 -11.75
N GLU A 109 -0.01 -9.76 -12.43
CA GLU A 109 -0.01 -9.39 -13.85
C GLU A 109 0.32 -7.90 -14.07
N ILE A 110 0.20 -7.06 -13.03
CA ILE A 110 0.53 -5.63 -13.10
C ILE A 110 2.04 -5.46 -13.36
N GLU A 111 2.46 -4.53 -14.20
CA GLU A 111 3.89 -4.30 -14.42
C GLU A 111 4.57 -3.61 -13.23
N ILE A 112 5.87 -3.82 -13.07
CA ILE A 112 6.67 -3.12 -12.05
C ILE A 112 7.14 -1.80 -12.64
N ASP A 113 6.97 -0.70 -11.89
CA ASP A 113 7.57 0.58 -12.25
C ASP A 113 9.09 0.53 -12.00
N GLN A 114 9.86 0.35 -13.08
CA GLN A 114 11.31 0.18 -13.01
C GLN A 114 12.01 1.41 -12.42
N LYS A 115 11.59 2.62 -12.78
CA LYS A 115 12.19 3.86 -12.22
C LYS A 115 11.96 3.96 -10.72
N CYS A 116 10.76 3.55 -10.27
CA CYS A 116 10.45 3.45 -8.85
C CYS A 116 11.34 2.41 -8.16
N LEU A 117 11.55 1.25 -8.79
CA LEU A 117 12.37 0.17 -8.25
C LEU A 117 13.84 0.59 -8.10
N ASP A 118 14.39 1.24 -9.13
CA ASP A 118 15.76 1.76 -9.10
C ASP A 118 15.97 2.76 -7.96
N SER A 119 14.98 3.64 -7.74
CA SER A 119 14.98 4.60 -6.63
C SER A 119 14.93 3.92 -5.25
N LEU A 120 14.22 2.79 -5.15
CA LEU A 120 14.13 2.01 -3.91
C LEU A 120 15.44 1.26 -3.62
N ASN A 121 16.01 0.61 -4.63
CA ASN A 121 17.28 -0.11 -4.52
C ASN A 121 18.45 0.83 -4.20
N GLY A 122 18.41 2.07 -4.69
CA GLY A 122 19.42 3.09 -4.38
C GLY A 122 19.52 3.43 -2.88
N ILE A 123 18.48 3.16 -2.08
CA ILE A 123 18.49 3.39 -0.63
C ILE A 123 18.91 2.15 0.15
N SER A 124 18.66 0.94 -0.37
CA SER A 124 19.09 -0.30 0.29
C SER A 124 20.60 -0.55 0.20
N ASN A 125 21.28 0.13 -0.73
CA ASN A 125 22.72 -0.04 -1.00
C ASN A 125 23.60 1.07 -0.38
N GLY A 126 23.03 1.92 0.48
CA GLY A 126 23.75 2.96 1.23
C GLY A 126 23.68 2.71 2.72
#